data_AF-A0A7Y9LR54-F1
#
_entry.id   AF-A0A7Y9LR54-F1
#
_cell.length_a   1.000
_cell.length_b   1.000
_cell.length_c   1.000
_cell.angle_alpha   90.00
_cell.angle_beta   90.00
_cell.angle_gamma   90.00
#
_symmetry.space_group_name_H-M   'P 1'
#
loop_
_entity.id
_entity.type
_entity.pdbx_description
1 polymer ?
#
loop_
_entity_poly.entity_id
_entity_poly.type
_entity_poly.pdbx_seq_one_letter_code
_entity_poly.pdbx_strand_id
1 'polypeptide(L)'
;MGHLYLIAYSLEAAGGRTFRVDRRIDAEITNKPSYARKPPAEDLHDYVTAQLAASWQHVSGTVRVHAPRATVDAWIKQGWGTVTEETADT
;
A
#
# COMPACT_ATOMS: atom_id res chain seq x y z
N MET A 1 4.21 9.97 -15.37
CA MET A 1 5.50 9.27 -15.08
C MET A 1 5.15 7.89 -14.57
N GLY A 2 5.61 6.83 -15.25
CA GLY A 2 5.28 5.45 -14.89
C GLY A 2 6.20 4.91 -13.79
N HIS A 3 5.71 3.97 -12.99
CA HIS A 3 6.50 3.21 -12.02
C HIS A 3 6.84 1.83 -12.61
N LEU A 4 8.05 1.34 -12.34
CA LEU A 4 8.47 -0.01 -12.73
C LEU A 4 8.07 -1.01 -11.63
N TYR A 5 7.38 -2.08 -12.04
CA TYR A 5 6.96 -3.17 -11.17
C TYR A 5 7.62 -4.48 -11.60
N LEU A 6 8.17 -5.20 -10.63
CA LEU A 6 8.66 -6.57 -10.78
C LEU A 6 7.57 -7.54 -10.34
N ILE A 7 7.25 -8.52 -11.18
CA ILE A 7 6.40 -9.65 -10.80
C ILE A 7 7.32 -10.81 -10.50
N ALA A 8 7.28 -11.29 -9.25
CA ALA A 8 8.06 -12.43 -8.82
C ALA A 8 7.18 -13.38 -8.00
N TYR A 9 7.55 -14.65 -7.97
CA TYR A 9 6.91 -15.60 -7.09
C TYR A 9 7.43 -15.40 -5.67
N SER A 10 6.55 -15.03 -4.75
CA SER A 10 6.86 -14.90 -3.33
C SER A 10 6.66 -16.24 -2.63
N LEU A 11 7.69 -16.71 -1.93
CA LEU A 11 7.60 -17.92 -1.10
C LEU A 11 6.65 -17.73 0.09
N GLU A 12 6.56 -16.51 0.64
CA GLU A 12 5.66 -16.19 1.75
C GLU A 12 4.19 -16.30 1.35
N ALA A 13 3.85 -15.80 0.15
CA ALA A 13 2.49 -15.82 -0.37
C ALA A 13 2.16 -17.11 -1.13
N ALA A 14 3.13 -18.02 -1.28
CA ALA A 14 3.04 -19.22 -2.14
C ALA A 14 2.49 -18.92 -3.55
N GLY A 15 2.79 -17.74 -4.11
CA GLY A 15 2.14 -17.23 -5.30
C GLY A 15 2.85 -16.04 -5.96
N GLY A 16 2.31 -15.56 -7.07
CA GLY A 16 2.77 -14.34 -7.71
C GLY A 16 2.54 -13.12 -6.82
N ARG A 17 3.53 -12.24 -6.74
CA ARG A 17 3.45 -10.98 -6.00
C ARG A 17 4.14 -9.86 -6.79
N THR A 18 3.60 -8.66 -6.69
CA THR A 18 4.14 -7.45 -7.31
C THR A 18 5.05 -6.71 -6.33
N PHE A 19 6.22 -6.30 -6.82
CA PHE A 19 7.20 -5.53 -6.08
C PHE A 19 7.50 -4.24 -6.83
N ARG A 20 7.50 -3.11 -6.12
CA ARG A 20 7.88 -1.81 -6.70
C ARG A 20 9.38 -1.71 -6.77
N VAL A 21 9.94 -1.46 -7.96
CA VAL A 21 11.39 -1.34 -8.16
C VAL A 21 11.93 -0.07 -7.49
N ASP A 22 11.11 0.96 -7.33
CA ASP A 22 11.49 2.22 -6.68
C ASP A 22 11.62 2.13 -5.14
N ARG A 23 10.93 1.17 -4.50
CA ARG A 23 11.10 0.93 -3.07
C ARG A 23 12.30 0.00 -2.90
N ARG A 24 13.24 0.35 -2.00
CA ARG A 24 14.44 -0.45 -1.71
C ARG A 24 14.11 -1.94 -1.72
N ILE A 25 14.62 -2.64 -2.73
CA ILE A 25 14.67 -4.09 -2.78
C ILE A 25 16.06 -4.42 -2.26
N ASP A 26 16.17 -4.76 -0.97
CA ASP A 26 17.39 -5.40 -0.45
C ASP A 26 17.43 -6.81 -1.05
N ALA A 27 17.93 -6.90 -2.28
CA ALA A 27 18.01 -8.13 -3.04
C ALA A 27 19.35 -8.83 -2.75
N GLU A 28 19.29 -10.00 -2.13
CA GLU A 28 20.45 -10.86 -1.95
C GLU A 28 20.54 -11.89 -3.08
N ILE A 29 21.74 -12.05 -3.65
CA ILE A 29 21.98 -13.08 -4.67
C ILE A 29 21.97 -14.44 -3.99
N THR A 30 21.04 -15.30 -4.39
CA THR A 30 20.97 -16.68 -3.92
C THR A 30 21.53 -17.65 -4.96
N ASN A 31 22.20 -18.71 -4.51
CA ASN A 31 22.70 -19.78 -5.37
C ASN A 31 21.64 -20.87 -5.67
N LYS A 32 20.35 -20.56 -5.44
CA LYS A 32 19.25 -21.49 -5.69
C LYS A 32 18.77 -21.37 -7.13
N PRO A 33 18.49 -22.48 -7.83
CA PRO A 33 17.98 -22.44 -9.19
C PRO A 33 16.60 -21.77 -9.23
N SER A 34 16.43 -20.86 -10.18
CA SER A 34 15.12 -20.28 -10.54
C SER A 34 14.53 -21.09 -11.69
N TYR A 35 13.34 -21.64 -11.50
CA TYR A 35 12.61 -22.38 -12.53
C TYR A 35 11.56 -21.47 -13.16
N ALA A 36 11.43 -21.53 -14.49
CA ALA A 36 10.36 -20.84 -15.20
C ALA A 36 9.01 -21.34 -14.69
N ARG A 37 8.16 -20.42 -14.25
CA ARG A 37 6.79 -20.71 -13.82
C ARG A 37 5.81 -20.05 -14.79
N LYS A 38 4.61 -20.63 -14.90
CA LYS A 38 3.53 -20.01 -15.67
C LYS A 38 3.26 -18.61 -15.07
N PRO A 39 3.17 -17.57 -15.91
CA PRO A 39 2.79 -16.24 -15.46
C PRO A 39 1.46 -16.27 -14.67
N PRO A 40 1.28 -15.41 -13.66
CA PRO A 40 0.07 -15.41 -12.83
C PRO A 40 -1.19 -14.99 -13.61
N ALA A 41 -1.03 -14.30 -14.74
CA ALA A 41 -2.09 -13.89 -15.65
C ALA A 41 -1.57 -13.84 -17.10
N GLU A 42 -2.48 -13.86 -18.07
CA GLU A 42 -2.17 -13.68 -19.49
C GLU A 42 -1.81 -12.22 -19.80
N ASP A 43 -2.55 -11.28 -19.20
CA ASP A 43 -2.21 -9.86 -19.18
C ASP A 43 -1.61 -9.47 -17.82
N LEU A 44 -0.31 -9.16 -17.83
CA LEU A 44 0.43 -8.75 -16.64
C LEU A 44 0.12 -7.32 -16.20
N HIS A 45 -0.32 -6.45 -17.12
CA HIS A 45 -0.69 -5.08 -16.81
C HIS A 45 -1.99 -5.05 -16.00
N ASP A 46 -3.00 -5.82 -16.42
CA ASP A 46 -4.26 -5.95 -15.70
C ASP A 46 -4.05 -6.62 -14.33
N TYR A 47 -3.18 -7.63 -14.26
CA TYR A 47 -2.83 -8.28 -13.00
C TYR A 47 -2.18 -7.30 -11.99
N VAL A 48 -1.22 -6.48 -12.44
CA VAL A 48 -0.61 -5.46 -11.59
C VAL A 48 -1.66 -4.43 -11.14
N THR A 49 -2.52 -3.99 -12.05
CA THR A 49 -3.58 -3.01 -11.74
C THR A 49 -4.56 -3.56 -10.70
N ALA A 50 -5.01 -4.79 -10.86
CA ALA A 50 -5.89 -5.47 -9.90
C ALA A 50 -5.23 -5.65 -8.53
N GLN A 51 -3.95 -6.05 -8.51
CA GLN A 51 -3.21 -6.24 -7.26
C GLN A 51 -2.97 -4.91 -6.52
N LEU A 52 -2.72 -3.83 -7.25
CA LEU A 52 -2.60 -2.49 -6.69
C LEU A 52 -3.94 -2.03 -6.10
N ALA A 53 -5.03 -2.22 -6.84
CA ALA A 53 -6.38 -1.91 -6.35
C ALA A 53 -6.74 -2.72 -5.09
N ALA A 54 -6.39 -4.00 -5.04
CA ALA A 54 -6.60 -4.86 -3.87
C ALA A 54 -5.73 -4.46 -2.66
N SER A 55 -4.55 -3.87 -2.90
CA SER A 55 -3.67 -3.38 -1.84
C SER A 55 -4.06 -2.01 -1.28
N TRP A 56 -4.98 -1.29 -1.94
CA TRP A 56 -5.56 -0.08 -1.37
C TRP A 56 -6.48 -0.45 -0.22
N GLN A 57 -5.93 -0.38 0.99
CA GLN A 57 -6.71 -0.44 2.20
C GLN A 57 -7.18 0.97 2.55
N HIS A 58 -8.49 1.16 2.60
CA HIS A 58 -9.07 2.36 3.19
C HIS A 58 -8.85 2.27 4.70
N VAL A 59 -7.84 3.00 5.20
CA VAL A 59 -7.55 3.04 6.63
C VAL A 59 -8.21 4.29 7.21
N SER A 60 -9.12 4.09 8.15
CA SER A 60 -9.62 5.14 9.03
C SER A 60 -8.93 5.03 10.39
N GLY A 61 -8.68 6.18 11.03
CA GLY A 61 -8.06 6.22 12.35
C GLY A 61 -8.51 7.47 13.10
N THR A 62 -8.59 7.34 14.42
CA THR A 62 -8.85 8.46 15.33
C THR A 62 -7.52 8.93 15.89
N VAL A 63 -7.23 10.23 15.77
CA VAL A 63 -6.01 10.85 16.31
C VAL A 63 -6.41 11.92 17.30
N ARG A 64 -5.85 11.86 18.51
CA ARG A 64 -5.97 12.91 19.53
C ARG A 64 -4.95 14.00 19.22
N VAL A 65 -5.43 15.22 19.03
CA VAL A 65 -4.58 16.39 18.75
C VAL A 65 -4.75 17.39 19.89
N HIS A 66 -3.67 17.72 20.58
CA HIS A 66 -3.68 18.74 21.62
C HIS A 66 -3.55 20.14 21.01
N ALA A 67 -4.61 20.59 20.33
CA ALA A 67 -4.73 21.94 19.79
C ALA A 67 -6.21 22.38 19.80
N PRO A 68 -6.50 23.69 19.82
CA PRO A 68 -7.88 24.17 19.71
C PRO A 68 -8.51 23.70 18.40
N ARG A 69 -9.77 23.24 18.46
CA ARG A 69 -10.51 22.74 17.29
C ARG A 69 -10.41 23.67 16.07
N ALA A 70 -10.58 24.97 16.28
CA ALA A 70 -10.51 25.97 15.21
C ALA A 70 -9.18 25.98 14.44
N THR A 71 -8.08 25.57 15.10
CA THR A 71 -6.76 25.46 14.46
C THR A 71 -6.65 24.19 13.61
N VAL A 72 -7.26 23.09 14.08
CA VAL A 72 -7.23 21.79 13.39
C VAL A 72 -8.23 21.74 12.23
N ASP A 73 -9.41 22.35 12.39
CA ASP A 73 -10.45 22.45 11.35
C ASP A 73 -9.91 23.13 10.09
N ALA A 74 -9.02 24.11 10.23
CA ALA A 74 -8.38 24.78 9.10
C ALA A 74 -7.47 23.87 8.26
N TRP A 75 -7.02 22.74 8.82
CA TRP A 75 -6.11 21.80 8.16
C TRP A 75 -6.83 20.58 7.57
N ILE A 76 -8.06 20.29 8.03
CA ILE A 76 -8.85 19.16 7.54
C ILE A 76 -9.65 19.60 6.32
N LYS A 77 -9.23 19.17 5.13
CA LYS A 77 -10.01 19.38 3.90
C LYS A 77 -11.32 18.59 3.96
N GLN A 78 -12.39 19.17 3.40
CA GLN A 78 -13.68 18.47 3.31
C GLN A 78 -13.52 17.13 2.60
N GLY A 79 -13.98 16.06 3.26
CA GLY A 79 -13.89 14.68 2.77
C GLY A 79 -12.73 13.85 3.33
N TRP A 80 -11.84 14.42 4.14
CA TRP A 80 -10.69 13.70 4.72
C TRP A 80 -10.96 13.17 6.15
N GLY A 81 -11.99 13.67 6.81
CA GLY A 81 -12.38 13.25 8.15
C GLY A 81 -13.28 14.27 8.86
N THR A 82 -13.63 13.97 10.10
CA THR A 82 -14.41 14.83 10.99
C THR A 82 -13.58 15.16 12.22
N VAL A 83 -13.61 16.41 12.66
CA VAL A 83 -12.99 16.82 13.93
C VAL A 83 -14.07 16.93 15.00
N THR A 84 -13.86 16.22 16.10
CA THR A 84 -14.69 16.31 17.31
C THR A 84 -13.87 16.93 18.42
N GLU A 85 -14.50 17.74 19.26
CA GLU A 85 -13.84 18.21 20.48
C GLU A 85 -13.65 17.04 21.43
N GLU A 86 -12.51 17.04 22.09
CA GLU A 86 -12.19 16.07 23.11
C GLU A 86 -12.95 16.38 24.40
N THR A 87 -13.73 15.42 24.87
CA THR A 87 -14.45 15.47 26.15
C THR A 87 -13.84 14.47 27.13
N ALA A 88 -14.22 14.53 28.42
CA ALA A 88 -13.69 13.61 29.44
C ALA A 88 -13.94 12.11 29.13
N ASP A 89 -14.87 11.82 28.22
CA ASP A 89 -15.32 10.49 27.83
C ASP A 89 -14.82 10.03 26.44
N THR A 90 -13.97 10.82 25.76
CA THR A 90 -13.40 10.50 24.43
C THR A 90 -11.87 10.56 24.45
#